data_AF-A0A2D7HBW8-F1
#
_entry.id   AF-A0A2D7HBW8-F1
#
_cell.length_a   1.000
_cell.length_b   1.000
_cell.length_c   1.000
_cell.angle_alpha   90.00
_cell.angle_beta   90.00
_cell.angle_gamma   90.00
#
_symmetry.space_group_name_H-M   'P 1'
#
loop_
_entity.id
_entity.type
_entity.pdbx_description
1 polymer ?
#
loop_
_entity_poly.entity_id
_entity_poly.type
_entity_poly.pdbx_seq_one_letter_code
_entity_poly.pdbx_strand_id
1 'polypeptide(L)'
;MFGLGPFEMVVIGLIAVLLFGSNLPEVARKFGGSYREFRRGLNDVQQQFKSAEREAKNAFNGDDSSSSGLSEEIEEEPSEPAAPKFKPPS
;
A
#
# COMPACT_ATOMS: atom_id res chain seq x y z
N MET A 1 -22.56 9.41 -17.34
CA MET A 1 -22.14 10.13 -18.56
C MET A 1 -20.64 10.43 -18.53
N PHE A 2 -19.79 9.42 -18.40
CA PHE A 2 -18.34 9.56 -18.60
C PHE A 2 -17.90 8.41 -19.50
N GLY A 3 -18.07 8.61 -20.80
CA GLY A 3 -17.70 7.68 -21.86
C GLY A 3 -16.27 7.92 -22.30
N LEU A 4 -15.30 7.60 -21.43
CA LEU A 4 -13.92 7.45 -21.87
C LEU A 4 -13.78 6.01 -22.39
N GLY A 5 -14.06 5.84 -23.68
CA GLY A 5 -13.85 4.58 -24.35
C GLY A 5 -12.35 4.33 -24.59
N PRO A 6 -12.01 3.11 -25.02
CA PRO A 6 -10.63 2.77 -25.39
C PRO A 6 -10.08 3.71 -26.47
N PHE A 7 -10.92 4.22 -27.36
CA PHE A 7 -10.51 5.12 -28.44
C PHE A 7 -10.09 6.50 -27.89
N GLU A 8 -10.87 7.08 -26.98
CA GLU A 8 -10.56 8.36 -26.35
C GLU A 8 -9.24 8.28 -25.56
N MET A 9 -9.00 7.17 -24.86
CA MET A 9 -7.75 6.94 -24.14
C MET A 9 -6.53 6.90 -25.08
N VAL A 10 -6.67 6.30 -26.26
CA VAL A 10 -5.59 6.27 -27.27
C VAL A 10 -5.31 7.67 -27.82
N VAL A 11 -6.35 8.46 -28.12
CA VAL A 11 -6.19 9.84 -28.60
C VAL A 11 -5.48 10.70 -27.55
N ILE A 12 -5.88 10.60 -26.28
CA ILE A 12 -5.22 11.31 -25.17
C ILE A 12 -3.77 10.84 -25.03
N GLY A 13 -3.51 9.53 -25.14
CA GLY A 13 -2.17 8.96 -25.13
C GLY A 13 -1.29 9.51 -26.26
N LEU A 14 -1.84 9.64 -27.47
CA LEU A 14 -1.13 10.22 -28.61
C LEU A 14 -0.77 11.68 -28.35
N ILE A 15 -1.70 12.48 -27.84
CA ILE A 15 -1.46 13.89 -27.47
C ILE A 15 -0.37 13.97 -26.39
N ALA A 16 -0.43 13.11 -25.37
CA ALA A 16 0.60 13.05 -24.34
C ALA A 16 1.99 12.71 -24.92
N VAL A 17 2.08 11.77 -25.87
CA VAL A 17 3.33 11.47 -26.57
C VAL A 17 3.81 12.66 -27.41
N LEU A 18 2.92 13.44 -28.04
CA LEU A 18 3.33 14.63 -28.78
C LEU A 18 3.85 15.74 -27.86
N LEU A 19 3.28 15.90 -26.67
CA LEU A 19 3.70 16.91 -25.70
C LEU A 19 5.00 16.53 -24.96
N PHE A 20 5.10 15.28 -24.51
CA PHE A 20 6.19 14.82 -23.65
C PHE A 20 7.25 14.00 -24.39
N GLY A 21 6.94 13.44 -25.56
CA GLY A 21 7.84 12.64 -26.36
C GLY A 21 8.38 11.42 -25.61
N SER A 22 9.70 11.24 -25.68
CA SER A 22 10.44 10.20 -24.95
C SER A 22 10.48 10.39 -23.44
N ASN A 23 10.08 11.57 -22.92
CA ASN A 23 10.06 11.84 -21.48
C ASN A 23 8.79 11.31 -20.80
N LEU A 24 7.75 10.94 -21.55
CA LEU A 24 6.51 10.36 -21.01
C LEU A 24 6.75 9.16 -20.07
N PRO A 25 7.55 8.14 -20.42
CA PRO A 25 7.84 7.04 -19.50
C PRO A 25 8.58 7.48 -18.24
N GLU A 26 9.43 8.50 -18.33
CA GLU A 26 10.13 9.06 -17.16
C GLU A 26 9.15 9.78 -16.23
N VAL A 27 8.26 10.60 -16.78
CA VAL A 27 7.20 11.29 -16.02
C VAL A 27 6.24 10.27 -15.38
N ALA A 28 5.83 9.25 -16.12
CA ALA A 28 4.97 8.19 -15.59
C ALA A 28 5.65 7.41 -14.45
N ARG A 29 6.95 7.11 -14.57
CA ARG A 29 7.73 6.47 -13.51
C ARG A 29 7.85 7.35 -12.26
N LYS A 30 8.14 8.65 -12.44
CA LYS A 30 8.24 9.62 -11.34
C LYS A 30 6.89 9.78 -10.62
N PHE A 31 5.83 10.04 -11.38
CA PHE A 31 4.48 10.19 -10.83
C PHE A 31 3.95 8.90 -10.20
N GLY A 32 4.15 7.75 -10.86
CA GLY A 32 3.74 6.44 -10.35
C GLY A 32 4.50 6.03 -9.09
N GLY A 33 5.80 6.38 -9.00
CA GLY A 33 6.60 6.23 -7.79
C GLY A 33 6.02 7.04 -6.63
N SER A 34 5.78 8.34 -6.85
CA SER A 34 5.16 9.22 -5.84
C SER A 34 3.77 8.75 -5.40
N TYR A 35 2.93 8.29 -6.33
CA TYR A 35 1.61 7.74 -5.99
C TYR A 35 1.71 6.48 -5.12
N ARG A 36 2.69 5.60 -5.40
CA ARG A 36 2.93 4.38 -4.62
C ARG A 36 3.39 4.69 -3.20
N GLU A 37 4.29 5.65 -3.04
CA GLU A 37 4.77 6.10 -1.73
C GLU A 37 3.66 6.79 -0.94
N PHE A 38 2.88 7.66 -1.60
CA PHE A 38 1.71 8.29 -1.00
C PHE A 38 0.69 7.24 -0.51
N ARG A 39 0.37 6.23 -1.34
CA ARG A 39 -0.55 5.16 -0.94
C ARG A 39 -0.03 4.35 0.24
N ARG A 40 1.28 4.07 0.29
CA ARG A 40 1.92 3.39 1.42
C ARG A 40 1.81 4.22 2.70
N GLY A 41 2.10 5.52 2.63
CA GLY A 41 1.96 6.42 3.77
C GLY A 41 0.51 6.49 4.29
N LEU A 42 -0.48 6.58 3.40
CA LEU A 42 -1.88 6.56 3.80
C LEU A 42 -2.29 5.24 4.48
N ASN A 43 -1.82 4.10 3.97
CA ASN A 43 -2.13 2.79 4.54
C ASN A 43 -1.52 2.63 5.96
N ASP A 44 -0.28 3.09 6.17
CA ASP A 44 0.40 3.04 7.46
C ASP A 44 -0.33 3.91 8.49
N VAL A 45 -0.70 5.13 8.10
CA VAL A 45 -1.52 6.03 8.94
C VAL A 45 -2.86 5.37 9.30
N GLN A 46 -3.57 4.78 8.33
CA GLN A 46 -4.82 4.07 8.58
C GLN A 46 -4.64 2.89 9.56
N GLN A 47 -3.53 2.16 9.47
CA GLN A 47 -3.21 1.05 10.36
C GLN A 47 -2.95 1.54 11.79
N GLN A 48 -2.19 2.63 11.96
CA GLN A 48 -1.92 3.23 13.26
C GLN A 48 -3.20 3.74 13.93
N PHE A 49 -4.08 4.41 13.17
CA PHE A 49 -5.39 4.84 13.69
C PHE A 49 -6.25 3.66 14.14
N LYS A 50 -6.32 2.57 13.35
CA LYS A 50 -7.09 1.37 13.70
C LYS A 50 -6.54 0.65 14.93
N SER A 51 -5.21 0.60 15.07
CA SER A 51 -4.57 0.03 16.26
C SER A 51 -4.84 0.86 17.51
N ALA A 52 -4.72 2.19 17.42
CA ALA A 52 -5.02 3.10 18.52
C ALA A 52 -6.50 3.08 18.92
N GLU A 53 -7.41 2.99 17.95
CA GLU A 53 -8.85 2.84 18.20
C GLU A 53 -9.16 1.50 18.90
N ARG A 54 -8.52 0.41 18.48
CA ARG A 54 -8.67 -0.90 19.12
C ARG A 54 -8.12 -0.91 20.54
N GLU A 55 -6.97 -0.28 20.77
CA GLU A 55 -6.36 -0.16 22.09
C GLU A 55 -7.25 0.68 23.02
N ALA A 56 -7.74 1.83 22.55
CA ALA A 56 -8.68 2.66 23.29
C ALA A 56 -9.96 1.87 23.61
N LYS A 57 -10.56 1.20 22.61
CA LYS A 57 -11.77 0.38 22.81
C LYS A 57 -11.54 -0.76 23.81
N ASN A 58 -10.38 -1.40 23.79
CA ASN A 58 -10.04 -2.45 24.75
C ASN A 58 -9.85 -1.89 26.16
N ALA A 59 -9.29 -0.68 26.31
CA ALA A 59 -9.16 0.00 27.59
C ALA A 59 -10.52 0.46 28.17
N PHE A 60 -11.49 0.77 27.31
CA PHE A 60 -12.85 1.17 27.73
C PHE A 60 -13.83 -0.01 27.92
N ASN A 61 -13.66 -1.13 27.21
CA ASN A 61 -14.56 -2.30 27.26
C ASN A 61 -14.12 -3.40 28.24
N GLY A 62 -13.09 -3.17 29.05
CA GLY A 62 -12.50 -4.17 29.95
C GLY A 62 -13.36 -4.63 31.14
N ASP A 63 -14.68 -4.42 31.13
CA ASP A 63 -15.59 -4.83 32.22
C ASP A 63 -16.93 -5.45 31.73
N ASP A 64 -16.95 -6.13 30.57
CA ASP A 64 -18.09 -6.99 30.24
C ASP A 64 -17.68 -8.23 29.44
N SER A 65 -18.20 -9.38 29.85
CA SER A 65 -17.57 -10.71 29.72
C SER A 65 -17.97 -11.51 28.48
N SER A 66 -17.08 -12.40 28.04
CA SER A 66 -17.37 -13.75 27.51
C SER A 66 -18.42 -13.95 26.40
N SER A 67 -17.95 -14.09 25.15
CA SER A 67 -18.47 -15.08 24.18
C SER A 67 -17.37 -15.37 23.14
N SER A 68 -16.54 -16.39 23.37
CA SER A 68 -16.74 -17.77 22.91
C SER A 68 -16.71 -17.94 21.39
N GLY A 69 -15.52 -18.34 20.90
CA GLY A 69 -15.38 -19.42 19.94
C GLY A 69 -15.10 -19.01 18.50
N LEU A 70 -13.83 -19.06 18.09
CA LEU A 70 -13.47 -19.51 16.75
C LEU A 70 -12.13 -20.27 16.81
N SER A 71 -12.25 -21.53 16.44
CA SER A 71 -11.22 -22.52 16.11
C SER A 71 -10.18 -21.97 15.12
N GLU A 72 -8.90 -22.02 15.49
CA GLU A 72 -7.77 -21.86 14.58
C GLU A 72 -7.46 -23.22 13.94
N GLU A 73 -7.74 -23.33 12.64
CA GLU A 73 -7.22 -24.38 11.79
C GLU A 73 -5.79 -24.01 11.38
N ILE A 74 -4.88 -24.94 11.62
CA ILE A 74 -3.45 -24.85 11.34
C ILE A 74 -3.22 -24.97 9.83
N GLU A 75 -2.53 -24.00 9.22
CA GLU A 75 -1.83 -24.21 7.95
C GLU A 75 -0.33 -23.85 8.13
N GLU A 76 0.52 -24.82 7.82
CA GLU A 76 1.98 -24.89 8.01
C GLU A 76 2.82 -24.11 6.97
N GLU A 77 3.88 -23.42 7.46
CA GLU A 77 5.28 -23.31 6.93
C GLU A 77 5.57 -22.66 5.54
N PRO A 78 6.85 -22.25 5.19
CA PRO A 78 8.12 -22.31 5.93
C PRO A 78 9.08 -21.08 5.87
N SER A 79 10.00 -21.05 6.85
CA SER A 79 11.43 -20.65 6.83
C SER A 79 11.94 -19.25 6.36
N GLU A 80 12.52 -18.49 7.30
CA GLU A 80 13.47 -17.37 7.08
C GLU A 80 14.89 -17.87 6.70
N PRO A 81 15.82 -17.02 6.19
CA PRO A 81 16.93 -16.65 7.09
C PRO A 81 17.57 -15.25 6.88
N ALA A 82 18.19 -14.80 7.96
CA ALA A 82 18.77 -13.49 8.23
C ALA A 82 20.04 -13.11 7.43
N ALA A 83 20.14 -11.84 7.05
CA ALA A 83 21.33 -11.23 6.46
C ALA A 83 22.38 -10.82 7.52
N PRO A 84 23.68 -11.13 7.35
CA PRO A 84 24.73 -10.47 8.12
C PRO A 84 25.34 -9.28 7.38
N LYS A 85 25.75 -8.28 8.16
CA LYS A 85 25.91 -6.87 7.78
C LYS A 85 27.36 -6.47 7.45
N PHE A 86 27.44 -5.47 6.56
CA PHE A 86 28.44 -4.40 6.36
C PHE A 86 29.50 -4.21 7.46
N LYS A 87 30.75 -3.88 7.10
CA LYS A 87 31.30 -2.51 7.16
C LYS A 87 32.77 -2.47 6.69
N PRO A 88 33.18 -1.36 6.04
CA PRO A 88 34.51 -1.08 5.52
C PRO A 88 35.45 -0.49 6.60
N PRO A 89 36.76 -0.55 6.38
CA PRO A 89 37.64 0.57 6.76
C PRO A 89 38.80 0.76 5.72
N SER A 90 39.43 1.92 5.50
CA SER A 90 39.63 3.16 6.29
C SER A 90 39.77 4.37 5.36
#